data_AF-A0A1V5MSE0-F1
#
_entry.id   AF-A0A1V5MSE0-F1
#
_cell.length_a   1.000
_cell.length_b   1.000
_cell.length_c   1.000
_cell.angle_alpha   90.00
_cell.angle_beta   90.00
_cell.angle_gamma   90.00
#
_symmetry.space_group_name_H-M   'P 1'
#
loop_
_entity.id
_entity.type
_entity.pdbx_description
1 polymer ?
#
loop_
_entity_poly.entity_id
_entity_poly.type
_entity_poly.pdbx_seq_one_letter_code
_entity_poly.pdbx_strand_id
1 'polypeptide(L)'
;MVFSSVLFLFFFLPITLLLYYITRKRYKNLVALLASVVFYAWGAPLFVFVIFGSIICDFLFAKYIHKSEGLKKKLLLTAAISLNVGILIYFKYANFFVENLNTLLYSFGLVRWIYLMQFAIRLRRLQPEVIQRKTAV
;
A
#
# COMPACT_ATOMS: atom_id res chain seq x y z
N MET A 1 -7.82 -5.47 7.79
CA MET A 1 -8.79 -5.04 8.84
C MET A 1 -8.43 -3.63 9.26
N VAL A 2 -9.35 -2.88 9.87
CA VAL A 2 -9.00 -1.60 10.51
C VAL A 2 -8.57 -1.88 11.95
N PHE A 3 -7.55 -1.18 12.45
CA PHE A 3 -7.07 -1.33 13.84
C PHE A 3 -8.16 -1.09 14.89
N SER A 4 -9.13 -0.23 14.61
CA SER A 4 -10.27 0.06 15.49
C SER A 4 -11.43 -0.95 15.38
N SER A 5 -11.31 -2.01 14.57
CA SER A 5 -12.39 -2.98 14.40
C SER A 5 -12.49 -3.94 15.59
N VAL A 6 -13.73 -4.31 15.94
CA VAL A 6 -14.02 -5.32 16.99
C VAL A 6 -13.33 -6.65 16.67
N LEU A 7 -13.31 -7.05 15.40
CA LEU A 7 -12.61 -8.27 14.94
C LEU A 7 -11.10 -8.23 15.22
N PHE A 8 -10.48 -7.05 15.07
CA PHE A 8 -9.06 -6.91 15.37
C PHE A 8 -8.80 -7.07 16.88
N LEU A 9 -9.57 -6.36 17.70
CA LEU A 9 -9.34 -6.29 19.15
C LEU A 9 -9.63 -7.62 19.85
N PHE A 10 -10.73 -8.30 19.50
CA PHE A 10 -11.19 -9.49 20.23
C PHE A 10 -10.77 -10.82 19.61
N PHE A 11 -10.38 -10.86 18.33
CA PHE A 11 -9.96 -12.11 17.69
C PHE A 11 -8.50 -12.03 17.26
N PHE A 12 -8.16 -11.11 16.37
CA PHE A 12 -6.85 -11.07 15.76
C PHE A 12 -5.72 -10.83 16.78
N LEU A 13 -5.89 -9.83 17.66
CA LEU A 13 -4.91 -9.47 18.68
C LEU A 13 -4.65 -10.61 19.69
N PRO A 14 -5.65 -11.18 20.38
CA PRO A 14 -5.41 -12.26 21.34
C PRO A 14 -4.83 -13.51 20.69
N ILE A 15 -5.29 -13.89 19.49
CA ILE A 15 -4.72 -15.01 18.74
C ILE A 15 -3.25 -14.76 18.42
N THR A 16 -2.92 -13.57 17.90
CA THR A 16 -1.54 -13.20 17.56
C THR A 16 -0.63 -13.20 18.78
N LEU A 17 -1.10 -12.65 19.91
CA LEU A 17 -0.34 -12.66 21.16
C LEU A 17 -0.13 -14.08 21.68
N LEU A 18 -1.17 -14.92 21.66
CA LEU A 18 -1.08 -16.32 22.09
C LEU A 18 -0.03 -17.08 21.26
N LEU A 19 -0.10 -16.96 19.92
CA LEU A 19 0.91 -17.50 19.01
C LEU A 19 2.31 -16.97 19.32
N TYR A 20 2.45 -15.66 19.56
CA TYR A 20 3.73 -15.03 19.87
C TYR A 20 4.35 -15.54 21.19
N TYR A 21 3.54 -15.76 22.22
CA TYR A 21 4.02 -16.24 23.52
C TYR A 21 4.34 -17.74 23.54
N ILE A 22 3.54 -18.56 22.84
CA ILE A 22 3.76 -20.02 22.72
C ILE A 22 4.98 -20.32 21.84
N THR A 23 5.29 -19.45 20.88
CA THR A 23 6.39 -19.66 19.94
C THR A 23 7.77 -19.54 20.60
N ARG A 24 8.66 -20.48 20.26
CA ARG A 24 10.08 -20.46 20.70
C ARG A 24 10.76 -19.16 20.30
N LYS A 25 11.66 -18.64 21.15
CA LYS A 25 12.37 -17.35 20.95
C LYS A 25 12.91 -17.13 19.53
N ARG A 26 13.42 -18.18 18.87
CA ARG A 26 13.97 -18.12 17.50
C ARG A 26 12.95 -17.67 16.44
N TYR A 27 11.67 -18.01 16.59
CA TYR A 27 10.64 -17.77 15.57
C TYR A 27 9.69 -16.62 15.92
N LYS A 28 9.89 -15.94 17.05
CA LYS A 28 9.01 -14.83 17.48
C LYS A 28 8.92 -13.71 16.46
N ASN A 29 10.05 -13.33 15.85
CA ASN A 29 10.07 -12.30 14.80
C ASN A 29 9.34 -12.76 13.54
N LEU A 30 9.44 -14.04 13.19
CA LEU A 30 8.73 -14.60 12.04
C LEU A 30 7.21 -14.58 12.27
N VAL A 31 6.77 -14.98 13.47
CA VAL A 31 5.34 -14.95 13.84
C VAL A 31 4.81 -13.52 13.82
N ALA A 32 5.55 -12.56 14.40
CA ALA A 32 5.17 -11.16 14.35
C ALA A 32 5.08 -10.64 12.91
N LEU A 33 6.06 -10.96 12.06
CA LEU A 33 6.07 -10.57 10.66
C LEU A 33 4.89 -11.14 9.89
N LEU A 34 4.63 -12.45 10.02
CA LEU A 34 3.50 -13.10 9.36
C LEU A 34 2.17 -12.52 9.82
N ALA A 35 2.00 -12.27 11.13
CA ALA A 35 0.81 -11.63 11.65
C ALA A 35 0.62 -10.23 11.07
N SER A 36 1.68 -9.41 11.00
CA SER A 36 1.62 -8.08 10.37
C SER A 36 1.22 -8.18 8.90
N VAL A 37 1.78 -9.12 8.14
CA VAL A 37 1.43 -9.33 6.73
C VAL A 37 -0.03 -9.74 6.56
N VAL A 38 -0.52 -10.70 7.36
CA VAL A 38 -1.93 -11.14 7.34
C VAL A 38 -2.86 -9.98 7.67
N PHE A 39 -2.53 -9.16 8.67
CA PHE A 39 -3.32 -7.99 9.05
C PHE A 39 -3.44 -6.97 7.91
N TYR A 40 -2.31 -6.66 7.26
CA TYR A 40 -2.27 -5.77 6.10
C TYR A 40 -3.01 -6.36 4.89
N ALA A 41 -2.83 -7.65 4.61
CA ALA A 41 -3.45 -8.35 3.48
C ALA A 41 -4.98 -8.40 3.60
N TRP A 42 -5.53 -8.45 4.81
CA TRP A 42 -6.96 -8.63 5.03
C TRP A 42 -7.82 -7.53 4.40
N GLY A 43 -7.37 -6.28 4.45
CA GLY A 43 -8.14 -5.16 3.90
C GLY A 43 -7.94 -4.95 2.40
N ALA A 44 -6.73 -5.23 1.91
CA ALA A 44 -6.34 -4.88 0.56
C ALA A 44 -5.16 -5.78 0.11
N PRO A 45 -5.40 -7.06 -0.22
CA PRO A 45 -4.34 -8.06 -0.41
C PRO A 45 -3.39 -7.70 -1.55
N LEU A 46 -3.87 -7.04 -2.60
CA LEU A 46 -3.03 -6.59 -3.71
C LEU A 46 -2.03 -5.50 -3.32
N PHE A 47 -2.33 -4.67 -2.31
CA PHE A 47 -1.43 -3.59 -1.88
C PHE A 47 -0.25 -4.10 -1.08
N VAL A 48 -0.32 -5.32 -0.54
CA VAL A 48 0.79 -5.95 0.17
C VAL A 48 2.00 -6.10 -0.75
N PHE A 49 1.80 -6.45 -2.03
CA PHE A 49 2.89 -6.53 -3.00
C PHE A 49 3.58 -5.19 -3.22
N VAL A 50 2.82 -4.09 -3.23
CA VAL A 50 3.36 -2.74 -3.36
C VAL A 50 4.20 -2.37 -2.14
N ILE A 51 3.71 -2.68 -0.93
CA ILE A 51 4.45 -2.44 0.32
C ILE A 51 5.74 -3.26 0.34
N PHE A 52 5.68 -4.55 0.02
CA PHE A 52 6.89 -5.39 -0.06
C PHE A 52 7.88 -4.87 -1.10
N GLY A 53 7.39 -4.46 -2.28
CA GLY A 53 8.21 -3.83 -3.31
C GLY A 53 8.91 -2.58 -2.81
N SER A 54 8.17 -1.69 -2.12
CA SER A 54 8.74 -0.47 -1.50
C SER A 54 9.81 -0.83 -0.48
N ILE A 55 9.55 -1.76 0.43
CA ILE A 55 10.51 -2.18 1.46
C ILE A 55 11.80 -2.71 0.83
N ILE A 56 11.70 -3.54 -0.22
CA ILE A 56 12.86 -4.08 -0.93
C ILE A 56 13.65 -2.94 -1.60
N CYS A 57 12.96 -2.05 -2.32
CA CYS A 57 13.58 -0.89 -2.94
C CYS A 57 14.29 0.00 -1.91
N ASP A 58 13.62 0.33 -0.80
CA ASP A 58 14.15 1.15 0.28
C ASP A 58 15.37 0.48 0.94
N PHE A 59 15.32 -0.84 1.13
CA PHE A 59 16.47 -1.61 1.64
C PHE A 59 17.67 -1.54 0.68
N LEU A 60 17.44 -1.67 -0.62
CA LEU A 60 18.48 -1.52 -1.63
C LEU A 60 19.05 -0.10 -1.63
N PHE A 61 18.19 0.93 -1.66
CA PHE A 61 18.62 2.32 -1.57
C PHE A 61 19.44 2.58 -0.31
N ALA A 62 18.98 2.13 0.86
CA ALA A 62 19.71 2.27 2.12
C ALA A 62 21.11 1.66 2.04
N LYS A 63 21.25 0.46 1.45
CA LYS A 63 22.54 -0.21 1.26
C LYS A 63 23.48 0.58 0.34
N TYR A 64 22.98 1.12 -0.77
CA TYR A 64 23.79 1.92 -1.70
C TYR A 64 24.14 3.30 -1.15
N ILE A 65 23.21 3.94 -0.42
CA ILE A 65 23.42 5.20 0.28
C ILE A 65 24.51 5.05 1.34
N HIS A 66 24.50 3.96 2.11
CA HIS A 66 25.49 3.70 3.14
C HIS A 66 26.91 3.56 2.57
N LYS A 67 27.04 3.04 1.35
CA LYS A 67 28.33 2.88 0.64
C LYS A 67 28.75 4.08 -0.21
N SER A 68 27.92 5.12 -0.30
CA SER A 68 28.15 6.26 -1.18
C SER A 68 28.49 7.52 -0.38
N GLU A 69 29.29 8.40 -0.97
CA GLU A 69 29.65 9.70 -0.38
C GLU A 69 29.37 10.86 -1.34
N GLY A 70 29.39 12.08 -0.79
CA GLY A 70 29.23 13.32 -1.56
C GLY A 70 27.93 13.40 -2.36
N LEU A 71 28.05 13.77 -3.65
CA LEU A 71 26.93 14.04 -4.53
C LEU A 71 26.11 12.78 -4.88
N LYS A 72 26.77 11.61 -4.99
CA LYS A 72 26.09 10.33 -5.25
C LYS A 72 25.15 9.94 -4.11
N LYS A 73 25.58 10.16 -2.85
CA LYS A 73 24.74 9.93 -1.67
C LYS A 73 23.49 10.79 -1.68
N LYS A 74 23.64 12.09 -2.01
CA LYS A 74 22.52 13.03 -2.12
C LYS A 74 21.54 12.60 -3.22
N LEU A 75 22.02 12.23 -4.41
CA LEU A 75 21.17 11.77 -5.50
C LEU A 75 20.38 10.51 -5.15
N LEU A 76 21.03 9.51 -4.53
CA LEU A 76 20.37 8.28 -4.11
C LEU A 76 19.30 8.54 -3.03
N LEU A 77 19.59 9.42 -2.08
CA LEU A 77 18.62 9.82 -1.06
C LEU A 77 17.41 10.52 -1.68
N THR A 78 17.65 11.50 -2.56
CA THR A 78 16.59 12.20 -3.29
C THR A 78 15.77 11.22 -4.12
N ALA A 79 16.40 10.27 -4.80
CA ALA A 79 15.69 9.24 -5.58
C ALA A 79 14.79 8.35 -4.70
N ALA A 80 15.30 7.89 -3.54
CA ALA A 80 14.54 7.07 -2.61
C ALA A 80 13.32 7.81 -2.04
N ILE A 81 13.49 9.08 -1.66
CA ILE A 81 12.39 9.93 -1.18
C ILE A 81 11.38 10.19 -2.29
N SER A 82 11.84 10.57 -3.49
CA SER A 82 10.99 10.82 -4.64
C SER A 82 10.17 9.59 -5.04
N LEU A 83 10.72 8.39 -4.92
CA LEU A 83 10.00 7.15 -5.18
C LEU A 83 8.87 6.96 -4.17
N ASN A 84 9.15 7.07 -2.87
CA ASN A 84 8.13 6.95 -1.81
C ASN A 84 7.02 7.99 -1.95
N VAL A 85 7.40 9.25 -2.18
CA VAL A 85 6.45 10.35 -2.41
C VAL A 85 5.66 10.13 -3.69
N GLY A 86 6.30 9.64 -4.76
CA GLY A 86 5.62 9.31 -6.02
C GLY A 86 4.56 8.23 -5.84
N ILE A 87 4.87 7.17 -5.09
CA ILE A 87 3.89 6.13 -4.71
C ILE A 87 2.72 6.77 -3.95
N LEU A 88 2.99 7.59 -2.94
CA LEU A 88 1.95 8.29 -2.17
C LEU A 88 1.05 9.17 -3.05
N ILE A 89 1.66 9.97 -3.93
CA ILE A 89 0.92 10.85 -4.86
C ILE A 89 0.05 10.01 -5.78
N TYR A 90 0.58 8.92 -6.35
CA TYR A 90 -0.18 8.03 -7.21
C TYR A 90 -1.39 7.44 -6.47
N PHE A 91 -1.21 6.89 -5.26
CA PHE A 91 -2.33 6.29 -4.54
C PHE A 91 -3.35 7.29 -4.03
N LYS A 92 -2.92 8.51 -3.66
CA LYS A 92 -3.80 9.52 -3.07
C LYS A 92 -4.49 10.41 -4.11
N TYR A 93 -3.82 10.73 -5.21
CA TYR A 93 -4.26 11.77 -6.15
C TYR A 93 -4.43 11.30 -7.60
N ALA A 94 -4.15 10.03 -7.95
CA ALA A 94 -4.33 9.59 -9.34
C ALA A 94 -5.74 9.82 -9.88
N ASN A 95 -6.79 9.55 -9.08
CA ASN A 95 -8.17 9.79 -9.51
C ASN A 95 -8.44 11.27 -9.78
N PHE A 96 -7.97 12.15 -8.89
CA PHE A 96 -8.09 13.60 -9.07
C PHE A 96 -7.36 14.04 -10.34
N PHE A 97 -6.16 13.53 -10.60
CA PHE A 97 -5.40 13.90 -11.79
C PHE A 97 -6.09 13.43 -13.08
N VAL A 98 -6.60 12.20 -13.09
CA VAL A 98 -7.34 11.65 -14.23
C VAL A 98 -8.65 12.40 -14.47
N GLU A 99 -9.39 12.77 -13.43
CA GLU A 99 -10.64 13.55 -13.56
C GLU A 99 -10.40 14.95 -14.13
N ASN A 100 -9.35 15.64 -13.68
CA ASN A 100 -9.00 16.97 -14.19
C ASN A 100 -8.49 16.91 -15.63
N LEU A 101 -7.61 15.94 -15.95
CA LEU A 101 -7.17 15.71 -17.32
C LEU A 101 -8.35 15.36 -18.23
N ASN A 102 -9.26 14.50 -17.79
CA ASN A 102 -10.45 14.16 -18.55
C ASN A 102 -11.31 15.40 -18.84
N THR A 103 -11.54 16.25 -17.85
CA THR A 103 -12.28 17.51 -18.02
C THR A 103 -11.61 18.44 -19.05
N LEU A 104 -10.29 18.56 -19.01
CA LEU A 104 -9.52 19.34 -19.99
C LEU A 104 -9.60 18.72 -21.39
N LEU A 105 -9.35 17.41 -21.53
CA LEU A 105 -9.41 16.71 -22.82
C LEU A 105 -10.82 16.70 -23.42
N TYR A 106 -11.87 16.71 -22.59
CA TYR A 106 -13.25 16.90 -23.04
C TYR A 106 -13.45 18.28 -23.67
N SER A 107 -12.86 19.32 -23.09
CA SER A 107 -12.85 20.67 -23.67
C SER A 107 -12.09 20.77 -25.01
N PHE A 108 -11.21 19.80 -25.33
CA PHE A 108 -10.48 19.69 -26.59
C PHE A 108 -11.04 18.64 -27.56
N GLY A 109 -12.14 17.95 -27.24
CA GLY A 109 -12.85 17.03 -28.16
C GLY A 109 -12.29 15.61 -28.30
N LEU A 110 -11.39 15.16 -27.42
CA LEU A 110 -10.73 13.84 -27.50
C LEU A 110 -11.45 12.77 -26.63
N VAL A 111 -12.51 12.16 -27.17
CA VAL A 111 -13.45 11.29 -26.40
C VAL A 111 -12.94 9.83 -26.18
N ARG A 112 -11.98 9.34 -26.97
CA ARG A 112 -11.69 7.89 -27.04
C ARG A 112 -10.84 7.30 -25.90
N TRP A 113 -9.98 8.10 -25.24
CA TRP A 113 -9.13 7.62 -24.14
C TRP A 113 -9.87 7.49 -22.79
N ILE A 114 -11.05 8.09 -22.68
CA ILE A 114 -11.86 8.20 -21.47
C ILE A 114 -12.32 6.85 -20.93
N TYR A 115 -12.84 5.97 -21.80
CA TYR A 115 -13.49 4.73 -21.36
C TYR A 115 -12.49 3.69 -20.84
N LEU A 116 -11.28 3.64 -21.40
CA LEU A 116 -10.24 2.69 -20.99
C LEU A 116 -9.66 3.04 -19.61
N MET A 117 -9.43 4.33 -19.33
CA MET A 117 -8.97 4.76 -18.01
C MET A 117 -10.05 4.66 -16.93
N GLN A 118 -11.30 5.01 -17.26
CA GLN A 118 -12.40 4.84 -16.31
C GLN A 118 -12.67 3.36 -15.99
N PHE A 119 -12.53 2.45 -16.95
CA PHE A 119 -12.63 1.01 -16.71
C PHE A 119 -11.53 0.51 -15.76
N ALA A 120 -10.27 0.92 -15.97
CA ALA A 120 -9.16 0.58 -15.07
C ALA A 120 -9.36 1.11 -13.64
N ILE A 121 -9.92 2.32 -13.50
CA ILE A 121 -10.25 2.92 -12.19
C ILE A 121 -11.47 2.25 -11.55
N ARG A 122 -12.50 1.89 -12.33
CA ARG A 122 -13.71 1.19 -11.87
C ARG A 122 -13.38 -0.19 -11.31
N LEU A 123 -12.48 -0.93 -11.95
CA LEU A 123 -12.00 -2.21 -11.45
C LEU A 123 -11.31 -2.09 -10.08
N ARG A 124 -10.63 -0.96 -9.80
CA ARG A 124 -10.08 -0.67 -8.47
C ARG A 124 -11.17 -0.33 -7.44
N ARG A 125 -12.27 0.32 -7.84
CA ARG A 125 -13.44 0.63 -6.98
C ARG A 125 -14.30 -0.58 -6.63
N LEU A 126 -14.10 -1.76 -7.23
CA LEU A 126 -14.87 -2.98 -6.95
C LEU A 126 -14.27 -3.87 -5.85
N GLN A 127 -13.07 -3.57 -5.34
CA GLN A 127 -12.49 -4.29 -4.19
C GLN A 127 -12.88 -3.81 -2.76
N PRO A 128 -13.38 -2.59 -2.49
CA PRO A 128 -13.78 -2.17 -1.15
C PRO A 128 -15.23 -2.54 -0.75
N GLU A 129 -16.08 -3.06 -1.65
CA GLU A 129 -17.49 -3.39 -1.30
C GLU A 129 -17.62 -4.53 -0.28
N VAL A 130 -16.58 -5.33 -0.05
CA VAL A 130 -16.60 -6.41 0.95
C VAL A 130 -16.56 -5.88 2.40
N ILE A 131 -16.22 -4.60 2.63
CA ILE A 131 -16.07 -4.04 3.99
C ILE A 131 -17.31 -3.25 4.45
N GLN A 132 -18.12 -2.70 3.56
CA GLN A 132 -19.28 -1.86 3.94
C GLN A 132 -20.60 -2.64 4.11
N ARG A 133 -20.73 -3.86 3.54
CA ARG A 133 -21.95 -4.68 3.68
C ARG A 133 -22.13 -5.38 5.03
N LYS A 134 -21.24 -5.17 6.01
CA LYS A 134 -21.33 -5.78 7.36
C LYS A 134 -21.77 -4.84 8.49
N THR A 135 -22.15 -3.59 8.18
CA THR A 135 -22.68 -2.63 9.18
C THR A 135 -24.12 -2.20 8.89
N ALA A 136 -24.85 -2.97 8.08
CA ALA A 136 -26.29 -2.80 7.87
C ALA A 136 -27.06 -4.02 8.40
N VAL A 137 -26.90 -4.28 9.70
CA VAL A 137 -27.89 -4.87 10.61
C VAL A 137 -27.63 -4.29 11.98
#